data_AF-A0A2W0GJN0-F1
#
_entry.id   AF-A0A2W0GJN0-F1
#
_cell.length_a   1.000
_cell.length_b   1.000
_cell.length_c   1.000
_cell.angle_alpha   90.00
_cell.angle_beta   90.00
_cell.angle_gamma   90.00
#
_symmetry.space_group_name_H-M   'P 1'
#
loop_
_entity.id
_entity.type
_entity.pdbx_description
1 polymer ?
#
loop_
_entity_poly.entity_id
_entity_poly.type
_entity_poly.pdbx_seq_one_letter_code
_entity_poly.pdbx_strand_id
1 'polypeptide(L)'
;MSGGNAVVPTSTSAQARVMLYQPSQRPRLREGDWTNTSFGRCRVAGRLGQRHADIVEAVLYCAERRRPVSDGGVELLVDPARVRKTLSDSRYSFTQIEKLLAELRAATITIETPQFDFPIIGGLIDHVIPSPMTRPDPLTGGERNLWRVRLGVALVMLLEHDLSLYYDPAPIARLQHGISQAVARHVLSHKVEPTGGWYLDTVIVAVAGQASSQAMRDARRRLKEETQELREIGLVLDGDRIKKNGACNT
;
A
#
# COMPACT_ATOMS: atom_id res chain seq x y z
N MET A 1 -17.80 -14.75 0.49
CA MET A 1 -16.79 -13.72 0.18
C MET A 1 -17.48 -12.65 -0.64
N SER A 2 -17.76 -11.47 -0.07
CA SER A 2 -18.47 -10.40 -0.78
C SER A 2 -17.71 -9.07 -0.66
N GLY A 3 -17.21 -8.60 -1.80
CA GLY A 3 -17.10 -7.18 -2.12
C GLY A 3 -15.98 -6.39 -1.44
N GLY A 4 -14.73 -6.65 -1.80
CA GLY A 4 -13.73 -5.59 -1.77
C GLY A 4 -13.75 -4.76 -3.06
N ASN A 5 -13.22 -3.54 -3.02
CA ASN A 5 -13.11 -2.61 -4.18
C ASN A 5 -14.43 -2.22 -4.86
N ALA A 6 -15.54 -2.13 -4.12
CA ALA A 6 -16.83 -1.80 -4.71
C ALA A 6 -16.90 -0.35 -5.25
N VAL A 7 -16.12 0.58 -4.67
CA VAL A 7 -16.29 2.02 -4.90
C VAL A 7 -15.00 2.79 -5.20
N VAL A 8 -13.82 2.18 -4.96
CA VAL A 8 -12.49 2.75 -5.23
C VAL A 8 -11.49 1.61 -5.53
N PRO A 9 -10.41 1.87 -6.28
CA PRO A 9 -9.32 0.90 -6.46
C PRO A 9 -8.53 0.69 -5.16
N THR A 10 -7.87 -0.48 -5.03
CA THR A 10 -7.05 -0.83 -3.85
C THR A 10 -5.84 0.08 -3.71
N SER A 11 -5.21 0.41 -4.84
CA SER A 11 -3.94 1.16 -4.88
C SER A 11 -3.75 1.75 -6.27
N THR A 12 -2.62 2.41 -6.48
CA THR A 12 -2.20 2.95 -7.78
C THR A 12 -0.74 2.61 -8.06
N SER A 13 -0.32 2.68 -9.32
CA SER A 13 1.03 2.26 -9.72
C SER A 13 2.15 3.08 -9.08
N ALA A 14 1.98 4.41 -8.98
CA ALA A 14 2.97 5.31 -8.39
C ALA A 14 3.23 4.99 -6.92
N GLN A 15 2.21 4.63 -6.14
CA GLN A 15 2.37 4.26 -4.73
C GLN A 15 3.43 3.15 -4.51
N ALA A 16 3.55 2.22 -5.47
CA ALA A 16 4.54 1.15 -5.45
C ALA A 16 5.85 1.46 -6.19
N ARG A 17 5.85 2.48 -7.07
CA ARG A 17 6.94 2.72 -8.02
C ARG A 17 7.84 3.91 -7.69
N VAL A 18 7.33 4.91 -6.97
CA VAL A 18 8.12 6.11 -6.62
C VAL A 18 8.75 6.04 -5.22
N MET A 19 8.79 4.85 -4.60
CA MET A 19 9.33 4.64 -3.25
C MET A 19 8.67 5.50 -2.16
N LEU A 20 7.36 5.74 -2.29
CA LEU A 20 6.53 6.44 -1.31
C LEU A 20 6.65 5.82 0.09
N TYR A 21 6.61 4.49 0.16
CA TYR A 21 6.77 3.72 1.38
C TYR A 21 8.17 3.11 1.44
N GLN A 22 8.84 3.19 2.60
CA GLN A 22 10.09 2.46 2.83
C GLN A 22 9.84 0.94 2.73
N PRO A 23 10.81 0.14 2.24
CA PRO A 23 10.73 -1.33 2.20
C PRO A 23 10.97 -1.95 3.58
N SER A 24 10.24 -1.46 4.58
CA SER A 24 10.38 -1.83 5.99
C SER A 24 9.01 -1.79 6.68
N GLN A 25 8.79 -2.73 7.58
CA GLN A 25 7.67 -2.68 8.52
C GLN A 25 7.93 -1.75 9.71
N ARG A 26 9.17 -1.32 9.90
CA ARG A 26 9.62 -0.37 10.94
C ARG A 26 10.36 0.79 10.26
N PRO A 27 9.63 1.65 9.53
CA PRO A 27 10.21 2.78 8.81
C PRO A 27 10.85 3.80 9.77
N ARG A 28 11.85 4.52 9.27
CA ARG A 28 12.43 5.69 9.95
C ARG A 28 11.70 6.96 9.52
N LEU A 29 11.87 8.04 10.29
CA LEU A 29 11.42 9.36 9.84
C LEU A 29 12.27 9.76 8.61
N ARG A 30 11.61 10.26 7.56
CA ARG A 30 12.26 10.97 6.45
C ARG A 30 11.96 12.46 6.61
N GLU A 31 12.93 13.31 6.28
CA GLU A 31 12.84 14.77 6.45
C GLU A 31 12.41 15.49 5.15
N GLY A 32 12.06 14.74 4.10
CA GLY A 32 11.66 15.31 2.81
C GLY A 32 12.77 15.27 1.74
N ASP A 33 13.75 14.40 1.87
CA ASP A 33 14.74 14.16 0.82
C ASP A 33 14.09 13.54 -0.43
N TRP A 34 14.57 13.97 -1.60
CA TRP A 34 14.14 13.41 -2.87
C TRP A 34 14.70 12.00 -3.07
N THR A 35 13.78 11.09 -3.36
CA THR A 35 14.09 9.75 -3.82
C THR A 35 13.75 9.66 -5.30
N ASN A 36 14.73 9.27 -6.13
CA ASN A 36 14.56 9.16 -7.59
C ASN A 36 14.40 7.70 -8.01
N THR A 37 13.51 7.47 -8.97
CA THR A 37 13.26 6.18 -9.62
C THR A 37 13.16 6.37 -11.13
N SER A 38 13.13 5.28 -11.89
CA SER A 38 12.81 5.33 -13.32
C SER A 38 11.37 5.80 -13.62
N PHE A 39 10.50 5.89 -12.61
CA PHE A 39 9.10 6.28 -12.75
C PHE A 39 8.82 7.72 -12.31
N GLY A 40 9.83 8.45 -11.84
CA GLY A 40 9.69 9.78 -11.26
C GLY A 40 10.37 9.87 -9.89
N ARG A 41 10.08 10.95 -9.17
CA ARG A 41 10.66 11.23 -7.86
C ARG A 41 9.59 11.50 -6.81
N CYS A 42 9.90 11.10 -5.59
CA CYS A 42 9.06 11.32 -4.42
C CYS A 42 9.90 11.84 -3.27
N ARG A 43 9.37 12.77 -2.50
CA ARG A 43 9.87 13.08 -1.17
C ARG A 43 8.78 12.90 -0.14
N VAL A 44 9.17 12.47 1.05
CA VAL A 44 8.26 12.24 2.18
C VAL A 44 8.87 12.91 3.40
N ALA A 45 8.12 13.82 4.00
CA ALA A 45 8.37 14.32 5.35
C ALA A 45 7.42 13.55 6.28
N GLY A 46 7.95 12.53 6.96
CA GLY A 46 7.14 11.62 7.77
C GLY A 46 7.68 10.19 7.83
N ARG A 47 6.97 9.33 8.55
CA ARG A 47 7.34 7.93 8.75
C ARG A 47 6.37 7.02 8.00
N LEU A 48 6.70 6.69 6.76
CA LEU A 48 5.90 5.79 5.91
C LEU A 48 6.69 4.55 5.52
N GLY A 49 6.12 3.38 5.82
CA GLY A 49 6.64 2.06 5.48
C GLY A 49 5.52 1.14 5.00
N GLN A 50 5.81 -0.15 4.87
CA GLN A 50 4.87 -1.07 4.24
C GLN A 50 3.60 -1.30 5.05
N ARG A 51 3.65 -1.22 6.38
CA ARG A 51 2.43 -1.29 7.22
C ARG A 51 1.49 -0.11 6.99
N HIS A 52 2.02 1.05 6.60
CA HIS A 52 1.21 2.21 6.21
C HIS A 52 0.55 1.95 4.85
N ALA A 53 1.27 1.36 3.90
CA ALA A 53 0.71 0.91 2.63
C ALA A 53 -0.41 -0.12 2.84
N ASP A 54 -0.17 -1.13 3.70
CA ASP A 54 -1.17 -2.16 4.05
C ASP A 54 -2.47 -1.51 4.56
N ILE A 55 -2.38 -0.48 5.41
CA ILE A 55 -3.56 0.24 5.94
C ILE A 55 -4.27 1.04 4.86
N VAL A 56 -3.54 1.81 4.05
CA VAL A 56 -4.15 2.59 2.96
C VAL A 56 -4.89 1.65 2.02
N GLU A 57 -4.26 0.55 1.61
CA GLU A 57 -4.85 -0.43 0.71
C GLU A 57 -6.05 -1.15 1.34
N ALA A 58 -5.97 -1.53 2.63
CA ALA A 58 -7.10 -2.15 3.33
C ALA A 58 -8.28 -1.19 3.49
N VAL A 59 -8.03 0.10 3.76
CA VAL A 59 -9.06 1.14 3.84
C VAL A 59 -9.77 1.31 2.50
N LEU A 60 -9.00 1.42 1.41
CA LEU A 60 -9.54 1.54 0.05
C LEU A 60 -10.32 0.29 -0.34
N TYR A 61 -9.73 -0.89 -0.11
CA TYR A 61 -10.36 -2.18 -0.42
C TYR A 61 -11.66 -2.42 0.33
N CYS A 62 -11.72 -2.03 1.61
CA CYS A 62 -12.90 -2.23 2.47
C CYS A 62 -13.96 -1.12 2.35
N ALA A 63 -13.74 -0.09 1.53
CA ALA A 63 -14.67 1.01 1.39
C ALA A 63 -16.03 0.55 0.85
N GLU A 64 -17.10 0.89 1.57
CA GLU A 64 -18.48 0.55 1.21
C GLU A 64 -19.14 1.65 0.37
N ARG A 65 -18.76 2.91 0.60
CA ARG A 65 -19.26 4.08 -0.12
C ARG A 65 -18.16 5.09 -0.32
N ARG A 66 -18.19 5.78 -1.47
CA ARG A 66 -17.38 6.95 -1.79
C ARG A 66 -18.31 8.14 -1.99
N ARG A 67 -17.95 9.30 -1.45
CA ARG A 67 -18.61 10.56 -1.80
C ARG A 67 -17.59 11.67 -2.05
N PRO A 68 -17.81 12.53 -3.06
CA PRO A 68 -17.15 13.82 -3.11
C PRO A 68 -17.72 14.72 -2.01
N VAL A 69 -16.97 15.75 -1.68
CA VAL A 69 -17.35 16.81 -0.74
C VAL A 69 -17.10 18.18 -1.39
N SER A 70 -17.72 19.23 -0.85
CA SER A 70 -17.79 20.55 -1.49
C SER A 70 -16.46 21.26 -1.73
N ASP A 71 -15.44 20.94 -0.95
CA ASP A 71 -14.08 21.49 -1.07
C ASP A 71 -13.17 20.68 -2.00
N GLY A 72 -13.74 19.76 -2.79
CA GLY A 72 -13.01 18.92 -3.75
C GLY A 72 -12.35 17.68 -3.15
N GLY A 73 -12.53 17.41 -1.85
CA GLY A 73 -12.04 16.18 -1.23
C GLY A 73 -12.91 14.95 -1.50
N VAL A 74 -12.46 13.81 -0.96
CA VAL A 74 -13.16 12.53 -1.04
C VAL A 74 -13.27 11.91 0.34
N GLU A 75 -14.45 11.41 0.67
CA GLU A 75 -14.71 10.65 1.89
C GLU A 75 -15.18 9.23 1.58
N LEU A 76 -14.70 8.30 2.39
CA LEU A 76 -15.07 6.89 2.34
C LEU A 76 -15.80 6.49 3.61
N LEU A 77 -16.83 5.66 3.46
CA LEU A 77 -17.43 4.92 4.57
C LEU A 77 -16.77 3.53 4.63
N VAL A 78 -16.14 3.21 5.76
CA VAL A 78 -15.29 2.02 5.89
C VAL A 78 -15.60 1.28 7.19
N ASP A 79 -15.69 -0.05 7.14
CA ASP A 79 -15.84 -0.86 8.35
C ASP A 79 -14.48 -1.15 9.02
N PRO A 80 -14.20 -0.62 10.22
CA PRO A 80 -12.94 -0.87 10.90
C PRO A 80 -12.68 -2.35 11.23
N ALA A 81 -13.73 -3.15 11.45
CA ALA A 81 -13.56 -4.57 11.69
C ALA A 81 -13.08 -5.30 10.43
N ARG A 82 -13.57 -4.90 9.25
CA ARG A 82 -13.11 -5.44 7.96
C ARG A 82 -11.67 -5.02 7.66
N VAL A 83 -11.29 -3.78 7.94
CA VAL A 83 -9.89 -3.32 7.81
C VAL A 83 -8.97 -4.16 8.68
N ARG A 84 -9.30 -4.30 9.97
CA ARG A 84 -8.52 -5.10 10.93
C ARG A 84 -8.40 -6.56 10.50
N LYS A 85 -9.48 -7.15 9.99
CA LYS A 85 -9.49 -8.52 9.44
C LYS A 85 -8.59 -8.64 8.22
N THR A 86 -8.67 -7.70 7.29
CA THR A 86 -7.88 -7.67 6.05
C THR A 86 -6.37 -7.57 6.34
N LEU A 87 -5.97 -6.75 7.31
CA LEU A 87 -4.55 -6.53 7.64
C LEU A 87 -3.85 -7.74 8.27
N SER A 88 -4.58 -8.58 9.01
CA SER A 88 -3.93 -9.47 10.00
C SER A 88 -4.75 -10.67 10.42
N ASP A 89 -5.87 -10.93 9.75
CA ASP A 89 -6.90 -11.85 10.22
C ASP A 89 -7.29 -11.58 11.69
N SER A 90 -7.53 -10.30 12.00
CA SER A 90 -7.92 -9.78 13.31
C SER A 90 -6.85 -9.78 14.41
N ARG A 91 -5.59 -10.15 14.12
CA ARG A 91 -4.49 -10.16 15.10
C ARG A 91 -3.90 -8.77 15.39
N TYR A 92 -4.13 -7.79 14.53
CA TYR A 92 -3.70 -6.41 14.75
C TYR A 92 -4.51 -5.77 15.88
N SER A 93 -3.85 -5.03 16.78
CA SER A 93 -4.55 -4.22 17.77
C SER A 93 -5.07 -2.94 17.14
N PHE A 94 -6.25 -2.48 17.58
CA PHE A 94 -6.81 -1.19 17.13
C PHE A 94 -5.86 -0.03 17.44
N THR A 95 -5.21 -0.03 18.61
CA THR A 95 -4.20 0.96 19.00
C THR A 95 -3.05 1.06 17.99
N GLN A 96 -2.59 -0.06 17.43
CA GLN A 96 -1.54 -0.03 16.43
C GLN A 96 -2.06 0.49 15.08
N ILE A 97 -3.32 0.23 14.72
CA ILE A 97 -3.95 0.83 13.53
C ILE A 97 -4.06 2.35 13.70
N GLU A 98 -4.54 2.82 14.86
CA GLU A 98 -4.67 4.25 15.18
C GLU A 98 -3.33 4.97 15.11
N LYS A 99 -2.27 4.36 15.64
CA LYS A 99 -0.90 4.89 15.53
C LYS A 99 -0.48 5.09 14.07
N LEU A 100 -0.73 4.08 13.22
CA LEU A 100 -0.36 4.16 11.81
C LEU A 100 -1.22 5.16 11.03
N LEU A 101 -2.50 5.30 11.37
CA LEU A 101 -3.38 6.34 10.83
C LEU A 101 -2.90 7.74 11.23
N ALA A 102 -2.44 7.92 12.47
CA ALA A 102 -1.84 9.19 12.92
C ALA A 102 -0.54 9.51 12.16
N GLU A 103 0.31 8.52 11.92
CA GLU A 103 1.53 8.67 11.10
C GLU A 103 1.19 8.97 9.62
N LEU A 104 0.15 8.34 9.06
CA LEU A 104 -0.36 8.63 7.71
C LEU A 104 -0.89 10.06 7.59
N ARG A 105 -1.60 10.54 8.61
CA ARG A 105 -2.11 11.92 8.68
C ARG A 105 -0.99 12.95 8.75
N ALA A 106 0.04 12.68 9.53
CA ALA A 106 1.13 13.62 9.76
C ALA A 106 2.11 13.72 8.58
N ALA A 107 2.11 12.74 7.66
CA ALA A 107 3.07 12.70 6.58
C ALA A 107 2.69 13.66 5.43
N THR A 108 3.66 14.48 5.03
CA THR A 108 3.57 15.31 3.82
C THR A 108 4.41 14.70 2.71
N ILE A 109 3.83 14.66 1.51
CA ILE A 109 4.40 13.99 0.35
C ILE A 109 4.48 14.99 -0.80
N THR A 110 5.54 14.91 -1.58
CA THR A 110 5.57 15.49 -2.92
C THR A 110 5.90 14.40 -3.92
N ILE A 111 5.09 14.28 -4.98
CA ILE A 111 5.28 13.32 -6.06
C ILE A 111 5.40 14.10 -7.36
N GLU A 112 6.44 13.77 -8.13
CA GLU A 112 6.63 14.26 -9.48
C GLU A 112 6.89 13.07 -10.39
N THR A 113 5.99 12.84 -11.34
CA THR A 113 6.14 11.79 -12.33
C THR A 113 5.79 12.33 -13.72
N PRO A 114 6.29 11.71 -14.80
CA PRO A 114 5.99 12.15 -16.17
C PRO A 114 4.51 12.09 -16.55
N GLN A 115 3.67 11.40 -15.76
CA GLN A 115 2.23 11.28 -16.03
C GLN A 115 1.41 12.46 -15.49
N PHE A 116 2.00 13.33 -14.67
CA PHE A 116 1.33 14.49 -14.10
C PHE A 116 1.91 15.78 -14.65
N ASP A 117 1.04 16.71 -15.05
CA ASP A 117 1.45 18.02 -15.57
C ASP A 117 2.04 18.93 -14.47
N PHE A 118 1.80 18.60 -13.20
CA PHE A 118 2.26 19.37 -12.05
C PHE A 118 2.63 18.45 -10.87
N PRO A 119 3.53 18.90 -9.97
CA PRO A 119 3.84 18.17 -8.74
C PRO A 119 2.61 18.03 -7.85
N ILE A 120 2.35 16.81 -7.36
CA ILE A 120 1.32 16.54 -6.36
C ILE A 120 1.92 16.80 -4.98
N ILE A 121 1.36 17.71 -4.19
CA ILE A 121 1.79 18.01 -2.82
C ILE A 121 0.63 17.76 -1.85
N GLY A 122 0.82 16.91 -0.85
CA GLY A 122 -0.20 16.64 0.18
C GLY A 122 0.02 15.36 0.98
N GLY A 123 -0.99 14.95 1.74
CA GLY A 123 -1.00 13.69 2.51
C GLY A 123 -1.84 12.59 1.87
N LEU A 124 -1.82 11.39 2.46
CA LEU A 124 -2.63 10.24 2.01
C LEU A 124 -3.99 10.16 2.69
N ILE A 125 -4.00 10.36 4.01
CA ILE A 125 -5.20 10.37 4.84
C ILE A 125 -5.23 11.70 5.56
N ASP A 126 -6.35 12.41 5.52
CA ASP A 126 -6.52 13.68 6.24
C ASP A 126 -7.06 13.43 7.66
N HIS A 127 -8.15 12.67 7.78
CA HIS A 127 -8.66 12.26 9.08
C HIS A 127 -9.50 10.99 9.00
N VAL A 128 -9.68 10.36 10.16
CA VAL A 128 -10.59 9.25 10.38
C VAL A 128 -11.45 9.59 11.59
N ILE A 129 -12.77 9.63 11.42
CA ILE A 129 -13.72 9.90 12.50
C ILE A 129 -14.83 8.84 12.52
N PRO A 130 -15.50 8.63 13.67
CA PRO A 130 -16.70 7.80 13.73
C PRO A 130 -17.79 8.36 12.80
N SER A 131 -18.39 7.47 12.02
CA SER A 131 -19.62 7.72 11.28
C SER A 131 -20.83 7.45 12.18
N PRO A 132 -21.97 8.15 12.01
CA PRO A 132 -23.22 7.79 12.69
C PRO A 132 -23.78 6.43 12.23
N MET A 133 -23.24 5.84 11.16
CA MET A 133 -23.66 4.51 10.70
C MET A 133 -22.98 3.42 11.52
N THR A 134 -23.76 2.46 12.01
CA THR A 134 -23.27 1.39 12.88
C THR A 134 -23.41 -0.01 12.26
N ARG A 135 -22.70 -0.98 12.87
CA ARG A 135 -22.80 -2.42 12.61
C ARG A 135 -22.68 -3.21 13.93
N PRO A 136 -23.24 -4.43 14.00
CA PRO A 136 -23.07 -5.30 15.17
C PRO A 136 -21.59 -5.67 15.36
N ASP A 137 -21.00 -5.31 16.49
CA ASP A 137 -19.64 -5.67 16.90
C ASP A 137 -19.51 -7.21 17.00
N PRO A 138 -18.64 -7.83 16.19
CA PRO A 138 -18.47 -9.29 16.20
C PRO A 138 -17.86 -9.82 17.50
N LEU A 139 -17.27 -8.97 18.34
CA LEU A 139 -16.62 -9.37 19.60
C LEU A 139 -17.56 -9.25 20.81
N THR A 140 -18.35 -8.19 20.85
CA THR A 140 -19.19 -7.86 22.02
C THR A 140 -20.69 -8.05 21.77
N GLY A 141 -21.12 -8.17 20.51
CA GLY A 141 -22.53 -8.18 20.12
C GLY A 141 -23.22 -6.81 20.21
N GLY A 142 -22.53 -5.77 20.70
CA GLY A 142 -23.03 -4.39 20.73
C GLY A 142 -22.95 -3.71 19.37
N GLU A 143 -23.06 -2.38 19.32
CA GLU A 143 -22.86 -1.62 18.09
C GLU A 143 -21.45 -1.02 18.02
N ARG A 144 -20.84 -1.05 16.82
CA ARG A 144 -19.66 -0.26 16.48
C ARG A 144 -19.99 0.77 15.43
N ASN A 145 -19.38 1.95 15.53
CA ASN A 145 -19.40 2.93 14.45
C ASN A 145 -18.52 2.48 13.29
N LEU A 146 -19.01 2.68 12.08
CA LEU A 146 -18.17 2.68 10.89
C LEU A 146 -17.25 3.91 10.91
N TRP A 147 -16.19 3.89 10.12
CA TRP A 147 -15.32 5.04 9.92
C TRP A 147 -15.80 5.88 8.75
N ARG A 148 -15.76 7.20 8.93
CA ARG A 148 -15.65 8.16 7.84
C ARG A 148 -14.17 8.50 7.68
N VAL A 149 -13.58 8.02 6.59
CA VAL A 149 -12.18 8.27 6.26
C VAL A 149 -12.11 9.36 5.20
N ARG A 150 -11.45 10.46 5.52
CA ARG A 150 -11.17 11.55 4.59
C ARG A 150 -9.82 11.31 3.92
N LEU A 151 -9.80 11.24 2.60
CA LEU A 151 -8.57 11.06 1.84
C LEU A 151 -7.83 12.40 1.74
N GLY A 152 -6.51 12.34 1.87
CA GLY A 152 -5.65 13.49 1.61
C GLY A 152 -5.51 13.74 0.10
N VAL A 153 -5.25 14.99 -0.28
CA VAL A 153 -5.23 15.41 -1.69
C VAL A 153 -4.25 14.60 -2.54
N ALA A 154 -3.10 14.18 -1.99
CA ALA A 154 -2.14 13.41 -2.77
C ALA A 154 -2.70 12.03 -3.16
N LEU A 155 -3.42 11.37 -2.25
CA LEU A 155 -4.07 10.10 -2.57
C LEU A 155 -5.25 10.30 -3.53
N VAL A 156 -6.05 11.36 -3.38
CA VAL A 156 -7.13 11.67 -4.33
C VAL A 156 -6.58 11.84 -5.74
N MET A 157 -5.54 12.66 -5.92
CA MET A 157 -4.92 12.90 -7.22
C MET A 157 -4.36 11.62 -7.84
N LEU A 158 -3.72 10.75 -7.04
CA LEU A 158 -3.27 9.45 -7.51
C LEU A 158 -4.45 8.58 -7.97
N LEU A 159 -5.52 8.49 -7.20
CA LEU A 159 -6.68 7.66 -7.55
C LEU A 159 -7.39 8.14 -8.83
N GLU A 160 -7.34 9.43 -9.14
CA GLU A 160 -8.01 10.02 -10.30
C GLU A 160 -7.15 10.02 -11.57
N HIS A 161 -5.82 10.11 -11.45
CA HIS A 161 -4.94 10.35 -12.58
C HIS A 161 -3.85 9.28 -12.79
N ASP A 162 -3.62 8.38 -11.84
CA ASP A 162 -2.66 7.28 -11.97
C ASP A 162 -3.33 5.97 -12.40
N LEU A 163 -2.53 4.99 -12.83
CA LEU A 163 -2.98 3.65 -13.16
C LEU A 163 -3.53 2.96 -11.90
N SER A 164 -4.85 2.75 -11.90
CA SER A 164 -5.58 2.06 -10.84
C SER A 164 -5.26 0.57 -10.77
N LEU A 165 -5.10 0.04 -9.55
CA LEU A 165 -4.84 -1.37 -9.26
C LEU A 165 -5.96 -1.93 -8.37
N TYR A 166 -6.51 -3.07 -8.79
CA TYR A 166 -7.59 -3.78 -8.09
C TYR A 166 -7.11 -5.17 -7.70
N TYR A 167 -6.95 -5.41 -6.40
CA TYR A 167 -6.56 -6.71 -5.85
C TYR A 167 -6.96 -6.83 -4.37
N ASP A 168 -7.02 -8.05 -3.84
CA ASP A 168 -7.09 -8.27 -2.39
C ASP A 168 -5.73 -7.95 -1.76
N PRO A 169 -5.61 -6.93 -0.87
CA PRO A 169 -4.34 -6.58 -0.27
C PRO A 169 -3.91 -7.54 0.85
N ALA A 170 -4.80 -8.40 1.35
CA ALA A 170 -4.53 -9.24 2.51
C ALA A 170 -3.34 -10.20 2.33
N PRO A 171 -3.14 -10.87 1.17
CA PRO A 171 -1.96 -11.69 0.93
C PRO A 171 -0.64 -10.93 1.07
N ILE A 172 -0.55 -9.70 0.52
CA ILE A 172 0.65 -8.86 0.63
C ILE A 172 0.84 -8.38 2.07
N ALA A 173 -0.23 -7.94 2.74
CA ALA A 173 -0.17 -7.47 4.13
C ALA A 173 0.30 -8.55 5.11
N ARG A 174 0.11 -9.84 4.77
CA ARG A 174 0.54 -10.98 5.58
C ARG A 174 2.02 -11.34 5.46
N LEU A 175 2.73 -10.80 4.46
CA LEU A 175 4.19 -10.98 4.37
C LEU A 175 4.87 -10.38 5.61
N GLN A 176 5.80 -11.14 6.17
CA GLN A 176 6.61 -10.85 7.35
C GLN A 176 7.63 -9.75 7.10
N HIS A 177 8.16 -9.65 5.87
CA HIS A 177 9.24 -8.71 5.56
C HIS A 177 8.77 -7.55 4.69
N GLY A 178 9.07 -6.33 5.13
CA GLY A 178 8.73 -5.12 4.36
C GLY A 178 9.40 -5.05 2.98
N ILE A 179 10.55 -5.69 2.80
CA ILE A 179 11.16 -5.77 1.46
C ILE A 179 10.33 -6.65 0.53
N SER A 180 9.80 -7.78 1.01
CA SER A 180 8.94 -8.67 0.23
C SER A 180 7.64 -7.99 -0.15
N GLN A 181 7.03 -7.25 0.77
CA GLN A 181 5.84 -6.43 0.52
C GLN A 181 6.08 -5.39 -0.58
N ALA A 182 7.19 -4.65 -0.50
CA ALA A 182 7.53 -3.61 -1.47
C ALA A 182 7.79 -4.21 -2.86
N VAL A 183 8.56 -5.31 -2.92
CA VAL A 183 8.84 -6.05 -4.15
C VAL A 183 7.54 -6.59 -4.78
N ALA A 184 6.66 -7.19 -3.98
CA ALA A 184 5.38 -7.71 -4.46
C ALA A 184 4.52 -6.63 -5.10
N ARG A 185 4.32 -5.50 -4.40
CA ARG A 185 3.59 -4.33 -4.94
C ARG A 185 4.21 -3.80 -6.23
N HIS A 186 5.53 -3.69 -6.26
CA HIS A 186 6.25 -3.20 -7.43
C HIS A 186 6.04 -4.11 -8.63
N VAL A 187 6.27 -5.42 -8.50
CA VAL A 187 6.09 -6.39 -9.58
C VAL A 187 4.64 -6.45 -10.04
N LEU A 188 3.68 -6.52 -9.10
CA LEU A 188 2.26 -6.61 -9.43
C LEU A 188 1.75 -5.37 -10.18
N SER A 189 2.30 -4.19 -9.90
CA SER A 189 1.93 -2.96 -10.62
C SER A 189 2.23 -3.01 -12.13
N HIS A 190 3.15 -3.87 -12.59
CA HIS A 190 3.56 -3.94 -13.99
C HIS A 190 2.59 -4.74 -14.84
N LYS A 191 2.03 -4.14 -15.89
CA LYS A 191 1.20 -4.89 -16.85
C LYS A 191 2.02 -5.88 -17.70
N VAL A 192 3.18 -5.43 -18.17
CA VAL A 192 4.07 -6.23 -19.02
C VAL A 192 5.19 -6.82 -18.18
N GLU A 193 5.33 -8.14 -18.27
CA GLU A 193 6.43 -8.88 -17.69
C GLU A 193 7.55 -9.06 -18.73
N PRO A 194 8.83 -8.80 -18.39
CA PRO A 194 9.95 -9.11 -19.28
C PRO A 194 10.14 -10.61 -19.45
N THR A 195 10.67 -11.04 -20.59
CA THR A 195 10.95 -12.45 -20.86
C THR A 195 11.81 -13.08 -19.75
N GLY A 196 11.26 -14.08 -19.07
CA GLY A 196 11.91 -14.77 -17.95
C GLY A 196 11.79 -14.08 -16.59
N GLY A 197 11.01 -13.00 -16.45
CA GLY A 197 10.81 -12.27 -15.20
C GLY A 197 11.89 -11.20 -14.93
N TRP A 198 11.80 -10.51 -13.80
CA TRP A 198 12.77 -9.49 -13.40
C TRP A 198 13.90 -10.09 -12.58
N TYR A 199 15.13 -9.57 -12.73
CA TYR A 199 16.22 -9.88 -11.80
C TYR A 199 15.89 -9.34 -10.40
N LEU A 200 16.09 -10.17 -9.38
CA LEU A 200 15.81 -9.82 -8.00
C LEU A 200 16.55 -8.55 -7.56
N ASP A 201 17.82 -8.44 -7.93
CA ASP A 201 18.64 -7.30 -7.54
C ASP A 201 18.11 -5.99 -8.14
N THR A 202 17.66 -6.02 -9.39
CA THR A 202 17.03 -4.87 -10.05
C THR A 202 15.76 -4.44 -9.33
N VAL A 203 14.89 -5.39 -8.96
CA VAL A 203 13.64 -5.07 -8.28
C VAL A 203 13.88 -4.57 -6.85
N ILE A 204 14.85 -5.16 -6.13
CA ILE A 204 15.25 -4.70 -4.79
C ILE A 204 15.74 -3.26 -4.86
N VAL A 205 16.61 -2.94 -5.82
CA VAL A 205 17.12 -1.57 -6.01
C VAL A 205 15.98 -0.61 -6.39
N ALA A 206 15.02 -1.05 -7.20
CA ALA A 206 13.87 -0.22 -7.59
C ALA A 206 12.99 0.20 -6.40
N VAL A 207 12.90 -0.62 -5.35
CA VAL A 207 12.04 -0.35 -4.17
C VAL A 207 12.79 0.13 -2.94
N ALA A 208 14.10 -0.09 -2.87
CA ALA A 208 14.94 0.27 -1.73
C ALA A 208 15.99 1.35 -2.04
N GLY A 209 16.18 1.69 -3.31
CA GLY A 209 17.30 2.51 -3.76
C GLY A 209 18.61 1.74 -3.71
N GLN A 210 19.72 2.49 -3.76
CA GLN A 210 21.06 1.91 -3.63
C GLN A 210 21.23 1.29 -2.24
N ALA A 211 21.69 0.03 -2.21
CA ALA A 211 21.82 -0.75 -0.99
C ALA A 211 23.24 -1.34 -0.89
N SER A 212 23.75 -1.47 0.34
CA SER A 212 25.02 -2.14 0.57
C SER A 212 24.96 -3.63 0.22
N SER A 213 26.11 -4.26 -0.04
CA SER A 213 26.19 -5.69 -0.33
C SER A 213 25.51 -6.55 0.75
N GLN A 214 25.62 -6.14 2.02
CA GLN A 214 24.95 -6.82 3.12
C GLN A 214 23.42 -6.64 3.06
N ALA A 215 22.94 -5.42 2.84
CA ALA A 215 21.50 -5.15 2.71
C ALA A 215 20.89 -5.90 1.52
N MET A 216 21.60 -6.01 0.39
CA MET A 216 21.19 -6.81 -0.77
C MET A 216 21.09 -8.31 -0.44
N ARG A 217 22.07 -8.86 0.29
CA ARG A 217 22.03 -10.26 0.74
C ARG A 217 20.84 -10.51 1.66
N ASP A 218 20.60 -9.61 2.62
CA ASP A 218 19.47 -9.72 3.54
C ASP A 218 18.13 -9.61 2.83
N ALA A 219 18.00 -8.71 1.85
CA ALA A 219 16.81 -8.59 1.02
C ALA A 219 16.51 -9.89 0.25
N ARG A 220 17.50 -10.46 -0.43
CA ARG A 220 17.35 -11.75 -1.13
C ARG A 220 16.99 -12.89 -0.19
N ARG A 221 17.63 -12.96 0.98
CA ARG A 221 17.33 -13.99 1.99
C ARG A 221 15.87 -13.90 2.45
N ARG A 222 15.39 -12.70 2.79
CA ARG A 222 14.00 -12.46 3.21
C ARG A 222 12.98 -12.84 2.14
N LEU A 223 13.24 -12.52 0.87
CA LEU A 223 12.39 -12.96 -0.24
C LEU A 223 12.32 -14.48 -0.35
N LYS A 224 13.46 -15.17 -0.19
CA LYS A 224 13.53 -16.63 -0.23
C LYS A 224 12.79 -17.29 0.94
N GLU A 225 12.87 -16.71 2.14
CA GLU A 225 12.13 -17.16 3.32
C GLU A 225 10.60 -17.17 3.09
N GLU A 226 10.10 -16.30 2.21
CA GLU A 226 8.65 -16.13 1.92
C GLU A 226 8.27 -16.63 0.52
N THR A 227 9.00 -17.60 -0.03
CA THR A 227 8.77 -18.11 -1.39
C THR A 227 7.35 -18.66 -1.57
N GLN A 228 6.79 -19.31 -0.56
CA GLN A 228 5.47 -19.93 -0.64
C GLN A 228 4.36 -18.86 -0.61
N GLU A 229 4.47 -17.89 0.30
CA GLU A 229 3.57 -16.76 0.43
C GLU A 229 3.58 -15.88 -0.82
N LEU A 230 4.77 -15.66 -1.42
CA LEU A 230 4.89 -14.98 -2.71
C LEU A 230 4.16 -15.76 -3.83
N ARG A 231 4.25 -17.10 -3.85
CA ARG A 231 3.51 -17.91 -4.83
C ARG A 231 2.00 -17.77 -4.67
N GLU A 232 1.49 -17.71 -3.44
CA GLU A 232 0.07 -17.47 -3.16
C GLU A 232 -0.40 -16.08 -3.63
N ILE A 233 0.50 -15.09 -3.62
CA ILE A 233 0.29 -13.75 -4.19
C ILE A 233 0.35 -13.76 -5.74
N GLY A 234 0.72 -14.90 -6.34
CA GLY A 234 0.91 -15.03 -7.79
C GLY A 234 2.30 -14.61 -8.26
N LEU A 235 3.32 -14.70 -7.41
CA LEU A 235 4.71 -14.39 -7.73
C LEU A 235 5.62 -15.60 -7.50
N VAL A 236 6.43 -15.95 -8.51
CA VAL A 236 7.32 -17.11 -8.44
C VAL A 236 8.75 -16.63 -8.45
N LEU A 237 9.52 -17.09 -7.46
CA LEU A 237 10.98 -17.00 -7.47
C LEU A 237 11.56 -18.15 -8.30
N ASP A 238 12.38 -17.80 -9.28
CA ASP A 238 13.03 -18.71 -10.22
C ASP A 238 14.52 -18.36 -10.28
N GLY A 239 15.33 -19.04 -9.47
CA GLY A 239 16.74 -18.72 -9.29
C GLY A 239 16.95 -17.30 -8.73
N ASP A 240 17.54 -16.43 -9.54
CA ASP A 240 17.80 -15.02 -9.24
C ASP A 240 16.74 -14.08 -9.82
N ARG A 241 15.62 -14.61 -10.31
CA ARG A 241 14.53 -13.86 -10.91
C ARG A 241 13.22 -14.02 -10.15
N ILE A 242 12.34 -13.04 -10.33
CA ILE A 242 10.95 -13.05 -9.90
C ILE A 242 10.04 -12.85 -11.11
N LYS A 243 8.99 -13.63 -11.23
CA LYS A 243 8.00 -13.55 -12.31
C LYS A 243 6.58 -13.65 -11.76
N LYS A 244 5.60 -13.14 -12.50
CA LYS A 244 4.19 -13.38 -12.22
C LYS A 244 3.85 -14.81 -12.60
N ASN A 245 3.04 -15.45 -11.78
CA ASN A 245 2.51 -16.76 -12.09
C ASN A 245 1.44 -16.58 -13.17
N GLY A 246 1.70 -17.06 -14.39
CA GLY A 246 0.76 -16.98 -15.52
C GLY A 246 -0.58 -17.68 -15.28
N ALA A 247 -0.70 -18.47 -14.20
CA ALA A 247 -1.93 -19.16 -13.80
C ALA A 247 -2.97 -18.28 -13.08
N CYS A 248 -2.69 -17.00 -12.78
CA CYS A 248 -3.64 -16.08 -12.13
C CYS A 248 -4.25 -15.02 -13.06
N ASN A 249 -4.33 -15.30 -14.37
CA ASN A 249 -5.13 -14.49 -15.31
C ASN A 249 -6.33 -15.31 -15.80
N THR A 250 -7.34 -15.48 -14.95
CA THR A 250 -8.74 -15.78 -15.32
C THR A 250 -9.67 -15.15 -14.31
#